data_AF-A0A2M9KJM4-F1
#
_entry.id   AF-A0A2M9KJM4-F1
#
_cell.length_a   1.000
_cell.length_b   1.000
_cell.length_c   1.000
_cell.angle_alpha   90.00
_cell.angle_beta   90.00
_cell.angle_gamma   90.00
#
_symmetry.space_group_name_H-M   'P 1'
#
loop_
_entity.id
_entity.type
_entity.pdbx_description
1 polymer ?
#
loop_
_entity_poly.entity_id
_entity_poly.type
_entity_poly.pdbx_seq_one_letter_code
_entity_poly.pdbx_strand_id
1 'polypeptide(L)'
;MDTYAYGYGNTGHYARPGTHTSYCGRELMHEPNTAIAVRVCQSCAKAEQRDRVAAEEVAADRAIDGPTLAKRAGVRYCEVGAGRRVHYSNNDDTLCGREVSEYTDGPTGEQQLCARCIKAAEERAYARSLAAASPLAAAVLAIDVVEEAEEVEEVDPRAFLRAAVLAEGGEWDVARVTRLFEAAGLDVDRNTRWGFLLNLAEDEHLLSPYDKRGTFTALPAAQAEAPAEVAPVDVVRVAARAFRRGGSTITETITTVHTNCACKIGKRTLIGTYPTKAEADAAAAETARDTGRAPTFCIQSRPLNATPTDTVGAVAEEAAAFDTAARAVDAVEHAEETAAAVDTVEQAKALYAAALAAEDETSAGTWRGAWIGAQQGDTLFAVEGRAEQGALFTEDAPAEQTTTLVVRARFEPAALARHVAKATAARVAYRAEMDARKAAEAARYGAPEQAPARRVVEGVIVQHAGVTEGSAPSNATHPDVTAAREALAGLAVARLTEHHDVDAPTEDEQTVRGYMVEPRGGRRVAVYWLEGGATIRRDTPYHGPALDCLAHRLNSRGWNTEPLRASSLCVFAWRPA
;
A
#
# COMPACT_ATOMS: atom_id res chain seq x y z
N MET A 1 -29.52 19.86 -26.81
CA MET A 1 -30.38 18.84 -27.45
C MET A 1 -31.50 18.56 -26.47
N ASP A 2 -32.63 19.26 -26.59
CA ASP A 2 -33.75 19.11 -25.66
C ASP A 2 -34.58 17.89 -26.04
N THR A 3 -34.24 16.75 -25.45
CA THR A 3 -35.04 15.51 -25.57
C THR A 3 -35.61 15.15 -24.20
N TYR A 4 -36.57 15.96 -23.76
CA TYR A 4 -37.48 15.53 -22.69
C TYR A 4 -38.45 14.52 -23.31
N ALA A 5 -38.37 13.27 -22.89
CA ALA A 5 -39.34 12.25 -23.28
C ALA A 5 -40.15 11.82 -22.05
N TYR A 6 -41.44 11.62 -22.27
CA TYR A 6 -42.46 11.51 -21.22
C TYR A 6 -42.54 10.07 -20.69
N GLY A 7 -42.62 9.94 -19.35
CA GLY A 7 -42.95 8.68 -18.66
C GLY A 7 -44.36 8.76 -18.05
N TYR A 8 -44.88 7.62 -17.56
CA TYR A 8 -46.17 7.58 -16.86
C TYR A 8 -46.16 8.47 -15.60
N GLY A 9 -46.94 9.57 -15.62
CA GLY A 9 -47.17 10.47 -14.47
C GLY A 9 -46.65 11.90 -14.65
N ASN A 10 -46.80 12.73 -13.62
CA ASN A 10 -46.41 14.16 -13.63
C ASN A 10 -44.89 14.41 -13.51
N THR A 11 -44.05 13.38 -13.67
CA THR A 11 -42.59 13.46 -13.45
C THR A 11 -41.85 13.20 -14.76
N GLY A 12 -41.03 14.16 -15.19
CA GLY A 12 -40.16 14.04 -16.36
C GLY A 12 -38.96 13.13 -16.11
N HIS A 13 -38.43 12.54 -17.17
CA HIS A 13 -37.29 11.64 -17.12
C HIS A 13 -36.28 12.03 -18.20
N TYR A 14 -34.98 11.97 -17.89
CA TYR A 14 -33.92 12.18 -18.88
C TYR A 14 -33.62 10.88 -19.62
N ALA A 15 -33.57 10.97 -20.95
CA ALA A 15 -33.13 9.88 -21.82
C ALA A 15 -31.65 9.60 -21.62
N ARG A 16 -31.30 8.31 -21.51
CA ARG A 16 -29.90 7.88 -21.57
C ARG A 16 -29.43 7.98 -23.03
N PRO A 17 -28.30 8.67 -23.31
CA PRO A 17 -27.81 8.91 -24.66
C PRO A 17 -27.78 7.65 -25.53
N GLY A 18 -28.32 7.73 -26.74
CA GLY A 18 -28.37 6.61 -27.69
C GLY A 18 -29.37 5.50 -27.36
N THR A 19 -30.27 5.69 -26.38
CA THR A 19 -31.27 4.69 -25.98
C THR A 19 -32.68 5.26 -25.89
N HIS A 20 -33.69 4.39 -25.97
CA HIS A 20 -35.10 4.73 -25.71
C HIS A 20 -35.49 4.59 -24.22
N THR A 21 -34.50 4.46 -23.34
CA THR A 21 -34.69 4.28 -21.90
C THR A 21 -34.21 5.51 -21.16
N SER A 22 -34.90 5.88 -20.09
CA SER A 22 -34.43 6.89 -19.15
C SER A 22 -33.30 6.35 -18.28
N TYR A 23 -32.54 7.24 -17.64
CA TYR A 23 -31.49 6.85 -16.69
C TYR A 23 -32.00 6.00 -15.50
N CYS A 24 -33.29 6.09 -15.14
CA CYS A 24 -33.87 5.23 -14.10
C CYS A 24 -34.47 3.91 -14.65
N GLY A 25 -34.16 3.57 -15.90
CA GLY A 25 -34.54 2.30 -16.53
C GLY A 25 -35.97 2.24 -17.07
N ARG A 26 -36.71 3.36 -17.08
CA ARG A 26 -38.07 3.40 -17.64
C ARG A 26 -38.03 3.65 -19.13
N GLU A 27 -38.86 2.93 -19.89
CA GLU A 27 -39.06 3.20 -21.32
C GLU A 27 -39.69 4.59 -21.52
N LEU A 28 -39.18 5.31 -22.52
CA LEU A 28 -39.62 6.65 -22.87
C LEU A 28 -40.56 6.57 -24.07
N MET A 29 -41.76 7.14 -23.95
CA MET A 29 -42.70 7.18 -25.07
C MET A 29 -42.36 8.32 -26.03
N HIS A 30 -42.54 8.05 -27.33
CA HIS A 30 -42.19 8.97 -28.42
C HIS A 30 -43.18 10.11 -28.62
N GLU A 31 -44.41 9.99 -28.11
CA GLU A 31 -45.42 11.02 -28.29
C GLU A 31 -45.28 12.14 -27.24
N PRO A 32 -45.05 13.39 -27.66
CA PRO A 32 -44.95 14.51 -26.73
C PRO A 32 -46.34 14.81 -26.15
N ASN A 33 -46.54 14.48 -24.87
CA ASN A 33 -47.74 14.88 -24.15
C ASN A 33 -47.56 16.34 -23.69
N THR A 34 -48.31 17.28 -24.25
CA THR A 34 -48.01 18.73 -24.29
C THR A 34 -48.11 19.48 -22.96
N ALA A 35 -48.24 18.81 -21.82
CA ALA A 35 -48.17 19.43 -20.50
C ALA A 35 -46.78 19.23 -19.88
N ILE A 36 -46.00 20.31 -19.80
CA ILE A 36 -44.67 20.36 -19.19
C ILE A 36 -44.75 19.76 -17.77
N ALA A 37 -44.06 18.64 -17.55
CA ALA A 37 -43.94 18.04 -16.23
C ALA A 37 -43.22 19.01 -15.29
N VAL A 38 -43.84 19.35 -14.15
CA VAL A 38 -43.33 20.34 -13.19
C VAL A 38 -42.09 19.85 -12.44
N ARG A 39 -41.78 18.54 -12.48
CA ARG A 39 -40.67 17.92 -11.72
C ARG A 39 -39.97 16.84 -12.55
N VAL A 40 -38.64 16.75 -12.45
CA VAL A 40 -37.83 15.69 -13.05
C VAL A 40 -37.50 14.64 -11.99
N CYS A 41 -37.43 13.36 -12.37
CA CYS A 41 -37.01 12.28 -11.50
C CYS A 41 -35.58 12.52 -10.99
N GLN A 42 -35.38 12.51 -9.67
CA GLN A 42 -34.10 12.81 -9.03
C GLN A 42 -32.97 11.88 -9.51
N SER A 43 -33.23 10.58 -9.67
CA SER A 43 -32.26 9.61 -10.19
C SER A 43 -31.84 9.95 -11.63
N CYS A 44 -32.79 10.39 -12.46
CA CYS A 44 -32.49 10.84 -13.82
C CYS A 44 -31.67 12.12 -13.83
N ALA A 45 -32.00 13.10 -12.98
CA ALA A 45 -31.27 14.36 -12.88
C ALA A 45 -29.82 14.15 -12.42
N LYS A 46 -29.60 13.33 -11.39
CA LYS A 46 -28.25 12.97 -10.92
C LYS A 46 -27.44 12.26 -12.02
N ALA A 47 -28.04 11.33 -12.73
CA ALA A 47 -27.35 10.59 -13.79
C ALA A 47 -27.01 11.46 -14.99
N GLU A 48 -27.93 12.32 -15.43
CA GLU A 48 -27.68 13.27 -16.51
C GLU A 48 -26.58 14.28 -16.14
N GLN A 49 -26.56 14.78 -14.91
CA GLN A 49 -25.50 15.66 -14.43
C GLN A 49 -24.13 14.97 -14.49
N ARG A 50 -24.02 13.68 -14.13
CA ARG A 50 -22.77 12.91 -14.25
C ARG A 50 -22.32 12.77 -15.71
N ASP A 51 -23.24 12.40 -16.60
CA ASP A 51 -22.93 12.23 -18.02
C ASP A 51 -22.55 13.57 -18.68
N ARG A 52 -23.16 14.67 -18.25
CA ARG A 52 -22.81 16.02 -18.69
C ARG A 52 -21.40 16.41 -18.25
N VAL A 53 -21.04 16.20 -16.98
CA VAL A 53 -19.68 16.44 -16.47
C VAL A 53 -18.66 15.62 -17.26
N ALA A 54 -18.91 14.32 -17.46
CA ALA A 54 -18.02 13.46 -18.24
C ALA A 54 -17.89 13.93 -19.71
N ALA A 55 -18.98 14.39 -20.32
CA ALA A 55 -18.95 14.92 -21.68
C ALA A 55 -18.18 16.26 -21.77
N GLU A 56 -18.34 17.15 -20.79
CA GLU A 56 -17.59 18.40 -20.68
C GLU A 56 -16.09 18.15 -20.48
N GLU A 57 -15.71 17.13 -19.71
CA GLU A 57 -14.32 16.71 -19.55
C GLU A 57 -13.70 16.17 -20.84
N VAL A 58 -14.39 15.26 -21.53
CA VAL A 58 -13.93 14.74 -22.82
C VAL A 58 -13.83 15.85 -23.86
N ALA A 59 -14.74 16.82 -23.83
CA ALA A 59 -14.67 18.00 -24.70
C ALA A 59 -13.48 18.89 -24.33
N ALA A 60 -13.20 19.09 -23.04
CA ALA A 60 -12.05 19.84 -22.56
C ALA A 60 -10.71 19.14 -22.90
N ASP A 61 -10.65 17.81 -22.82
CA ASP A 61 -9.47 17.00 -23.21
C ASP A 61 -9.14 17.14 -24.69
N ARG A 62 -10.17 17.27 -25.54
CA ARG A 62 -10.02 17.32 -26.99
C ARG A 62 -9.89 18.75 -27.55
N ALA A 63 -10.12 19.77 -26.72
CA ALA A 63 -9.94 21.16 -27.11
C ALA A 63 -8.43 21.45 -27.21
N ILE A 64 -7.95 21.73 -28.43
CA ILE A 64 -6.55 22.09 -28.70
C ILE A 64 -6.13 23.33 -27.88
N ASP A 65 -7.08 24.23 -27.62
CA ASP A 65 -6.89 25.45 -26.82
C ASP A 65 -7.41 25.32 -25.38
N GLY A 66 -7.73 24.10 -24.93
CA GLY A 66 -8.24 23.83 -23.59
C GLY A 66 -7.19 24.04 -22.49
N PRO A 67 -7.61 24.25 -21.22
CA PRO A 67 -6.68 24.27 -20.10
C PRO A 67 -5.94 22.93 -20.02
N THR A 68 -4.62 22.99 -19.88
CA THR A 68 -3.78 21.79 -19.74
C THR A 68 -4.23 20.94 -18.55
N LEU A 69 -3.92 19.64 -18.56
CA LEU A 69 -4.20 18.74 -17.43
C LEU A 69 -3.64 19.30 -16.12
N ALA A 70 -2.44 19.88 -16.15
CA ALA A 70 -1.81 20.54 -15.02
C ALA A 70 -2.71 21.66 -14.45
N LYS A 71 -3.27 22.50 -15.32
CA LYS A 71 -4.14 23.60 -14.93
C LYS A 71 -5.49 23.12 -14.38
N ARG A 72 -6.08 22.07 -14.96
CA ARG A 72 -7.34 21.48 -14.47
C ARG A 72 -7.18 20.80 -13.12
N ALA A 73 -6.10 20.05 -12.94
CA ALA A 73 -5.75 19.43 -11.65
C ALA A 73 -5.21 20.44 -10.63
N GLY A 74 -4.80 21.62 -11.09
CA GLY A 74 -4.08 22.67 -10.34
C GLY A 74 -2.79 22.16 -9.72
N VAL A 75 -1.96 21.56 -10.56
CA VAL A 75 -0.61 21.08 -10.24
C VAL A 75 0.40 21.75 -11.17
N ARG A 76 1.66 21.79 -10.76
CA ARG A 76 2.78 22.36 -11.51
C ARG A 76 3.62 21.26 -12.14
N TYR A 77 4.27 21.57 -13.26
CA TYR A 77 5.27 20.69 -13.85
C TYR A 77 6.59 20.81 -13.09
N CYS A 78 7.29 19.69 -12.95
CA CYS A 78 8.57 19.62 -12.26
C CYS A 78 9.44 18.49 -12.80
N GLU A 79 10.74 18.56 -12.57
CA GLU A 79 11.70 17.52 -12.88
C GLU A 79 12.16 16.82 -11.60
N VAL A 80 12.49 15.53 -11.74
CA VAL A 80 13.00 14.68 -10.65
C VAL A 80 14.34 14.08 -11.08
N GLY A 81 15.37 14.28 -10.26
CA GLY A 81 16.70 13.75 -10.49
C GLY A 81 17.34 14.30 -11.76
N ALA A 82 17.82 13.42 -12.65
CA ALA A 82 18.53 13.79 -13.87
C ALA A 82 17.63 14.20 -15.07
N GLY A 83 16.38 14.65 -14.81
CA GLY A 83 15.57 15.38 -15.81
C GLY A 83 15.03 14.58 -17.02
N ARG A 84 14.96 13.24 -16.96
CA ARG A 84 14.48 12.43 -18.12
C ARG A 84 12.97 12.45 -18.31
N ARG A 85 12.19 12.75 -17.27
CA ARG A 85 10.72 12.78 -17.29
C ARG A 85 10.22 13.98 -16.53
N VAL A 86 9.11 14.53 -16.99
CA VAL A 86 8.41 15.61 -16.29
C VAL A 86 7.35 14.99 -15.38
N HIS A 87 7.26 15.51 -14.18
CA HIS A 87 6.36 15.10 -13.12
C HIS A 87 5.36 16.21 -12.82
N TYR A 88 4.24 15.83 -12.19
CA TYR A 88 3.33 16.78 -11.59
C TYR A 88 3.60 16.89 -10.11
N SER A 89 3.54 18.10 -9.59
CA SER A 89 3.63 18.37 -8.17
C SER A 89 2.58 19.39 -7.71
N ASN A 90 2.04 19.17 -6.52
CA ASN A 90 1.26 20.19 -5.82
C ASN A 90 2.18 21.05 -4.91
N ASN A 91 3.13 20.40 -4.23
CA ASN A 91 4.01 20.96 -3.18
C ASN A 91 5.47 20.46 -3.36
N ASP A 92 6.25 20.28 -2.30
CA ASP A 92 7.67 19.87 -2.42
C ASP A 92 7.86 18.42 -2.93
N ASP A 93 6.78 17.63 -2.96
CA ASP A 93 6.76 16.26 -3.49
C ASP A 93 5.90 16.12 -4.74
N THR A 94 6.40 15.35 -5.70
CA THR A 94 5.64 14.96 -6.88
C THR A 94 4.47 14.05 -6.52
N LEU A 95 3.41 14.04 -7.34
CA LEU A 95 2.24 13.17 -7.15
C LEU A 95 2.57 11.67 -7.14
N CYS A 96 3.78 11.27 -7.55
CA CYS A 96 4.24 9.88 -7.49
C CYS A 96 5.19 9.60 -6.32
N GLY A 97 5.30 10.51 -5.35
CA GLY A 97 6.07 10.34 -4.11
C GLY A 97 7.58 10.52 -4.27
N ARG A 98 8.02 11.23 -5.32
CA ARG A 98 9.44 11.57 -5.51
C ARG A 98 9.70 13.03 -5.21
N GLU A 99 10.85 13.33 -4.61
CA GLU A 99 11.30 14.69 -4.31
C GLU A 99 11.48 15.52 -5.59
N VAL A 100 10.97 16.75 -5.56
CA VAL A 100 11.12 17.71 -6.67
C VAL A 100 12.55 18.23 -6.73
N SER A 101 13.16 18.20 -7.92
CA SER A 101 14.48 18.80 -8.16
C SER A 101 14.37 20.24 -8.67
N GLU A 102 13.46 20.47 -9.62
CA GLU A 102 13.23 21.80 -10.21
C GLU A 102 11.79 21.91 -10.75
N TYR A 103 11.19 23.09 -10.70
CA TYR A 103 9.90 23.36 -11.33
C TYR A 103 10.10 23.89 -12.75
N THR A 104 9.23 23.48 -13.68
CA THR A 104 9.31 23.88 -15.09
C THR A 104 7.97 24.43 -15.59
N ASP A 105 8.00 25.16 -16.70
CA ASP A 105 6.79 25.74 -17.32
C ASP A 105 5.95 24.72 -18.12
N GLY A 106 6.44 23.48 -18.24
CA GLY A 106 5.80 22.42 -19.02
C GLY A 106 6.81 21.47 -19.66
N PRO A 107 6.33 20.39 -20.29
CA PRO A 107 7.21 19.51 -21.05
C PRO A 107 7.74 20.23 -22.28
N THR A 108 9.07 20.25 -22.42
CA THR A 108 9.71 20.53 -23.72
C THR A 108 9.47 19.30 -24.60
N GLY A 109 9.04 19.46 -25.86
CA GLY A 109 8.29 18.43 -26.62
C GLY A 109 8.86 17.00 -26.77
N GLU A 110 10.09 16.72 -26.32
CA GLU A 110 10.66 15.37 -26.24
C GLU A 110 10.47 14.69 -24.87
N GLN A 111 10.10 15.44 -23.83
CA GLN A 111 9.96 14.93 -22.47
C GLN A 111 8.62 14.22 -22.27
N GLN A 112 8.69 12.96 -21.84
CA GLN A 112 7.50 12.20 -21.44
C GLN A 112 7.09 12.55 -20.01
N LEU A 113 5.79 12.70 -19.79
CA LEU A 113 5.21 12.84 -18.46
C LEU A 113 5.23 11.49 -17.73
N CYS A 114 5.43 11.52 -16.41
CA CYS A 114 5.35 10.32 -15.58
C CYS A 114 3.90 9.78 -15.56
N ALA A 115 3.69 8.53 -15.98
CA ALA A 115 2.36 7.91 -16.04
C ALA A 115 1.60 7.93 -14.70
N ARG A 116 2.30 7.69 -13.57
CA ARG A 116 1.70 7.80 -12.23
C ARG A 116 1.23 9.22 -11.92
N CYS A 117 2.02 10.23 -12.28
CA CYS A 117 1.62 11.62 -12.11
C CYS A 117 0.43 11.97 -13.01
N ILE A 118 0.37 11.46 -14.25
CA ILE A 118 -0.76 11.69 -15.16
C ILE A 118 -2.05 11.15 -14.54
N LYS A 119 -2.07 9.89 -14.12
CA LYS A 119 -3.26 9.27 -13.50
C LYS A 119 -3.75 10.05 -12.27
N ALA A 120 -2.84 10.39 -11.36
CA ALA A 120 -3.17 11.18 -10.18
C ALA A 120 -3.67 12.60 -10.53
N ALA A 121 -3.15 13.21 -11.61
CA ALA A 121 -3.62 14.49 -12.09
C ALA A 121 -5.00 14.40 -12.76
N GLU A 122 -5.30 13.31 -13.48
CA GLU A 122 -6.63 13.04 -14.04
C GLU A 122 -7.68 12.88 -12.93
N GLU A 123 -7.37 12.09 -11.89
CA GLU A 123 -8.22 11.91 -10.72
C GLU A 123 -8.50 13.23 -9.99
N ARG A 124 -7.47 14.07 -9.81
CA ARG A 124 -7.63 15.41 -9.23
C ARG A 124 -8.44 16.36 -10.11
N ALA A 125 -8.22 16.33 -11.42
CA ALA A 125 -8.99 17.15 -12.36
C ALA A 125 -10.47 16.76 -12.33
N TYR A 126 -10.76 15.45 -12.28
CA TYR A 126 -12.11 14.90 -12.13
C TYR A 126 -12.75 15.30 -10.80
N ALA A 127 -12.04 15.18 -9.69
CA ALA A 127 -12.55 15.60 -8.40
C ALA A 127 -12.91 17.10 -8.41
N ARG A 128 -12.04 17.94 -8.97
CA ARG A 128 -12.28 19.40 -9.06
C ARG A 128 -13.45 19.74 -9.97
N SER A 129 -13.67 19.02 -11.06
CA SER A 129 -14.84 19.21 -11.93
C SER A 129 -16.13 18.86 -11.19
N LEU A 130 -16.13 17.75 -10.42
CA LEU A 130 -17.25 17.36 -9.57
C LEU A 130 -17.55 18.40 -8.48
N ALA A 131 -16.52 18.92 -7.81
CA ALA A 131 -16.69 20.00 -6.84
C ALA A 131 -17.27 21.27 -7.47
N ALA A 132 -16.83 21.64 -8.68
CA ALA A 132 -17.38 22.79 -9.38
C ALA A 132 -18.86 22.58 -9.75
N ALA A 133 -19.27 21.32 -10.00
CA ALA A 133 -20.65 20.96 -10.34
C ALA A 133 -21.58 20.79 -9.13
N SER A 134 -21.06 20.64 -7.91
CA SER A 134 -21.86 20.37 -6.70
C SER A 134 -21.26 20.98 -5.43
N PRO A 135 -22.00 21.85 -4.71
CA PRO A 135 -21.56 22.39 -3.42
C PRO A 135 -21.23 21.31 -2.36
N LEU A 136 -21.91 20.16 -2.41
CA LEU A 136 -21.65 19.04 -1.51
C LEU A 136 -20.31 18.36 -1.85
N ALA A 137 -20.01 18.18 -3.14
CA ALA A 137 -18.72 17.64 -3.58
C ALA A 137 -17.57 18.62 -3.30
N ALA A 138 -17.84 19.93 -3.38
CA ALA A 138 -16.89 20.96 -2.96
C ALA A 138 -16.57 20.91 -1.46
N ALA A 139 -17.56 20.61 -0.62
CA ALA A 139 -17.35 20.43 0.82
C ALA A 139 -16.52 19.17 1.14
N VAL A 140 -16.73 18.06 0.42
CA VAL A 140 -15.93 16.84 0.56
C VAL A 140 -14.48 17.07 0.15
N LEU A 141 -14.22 17.81 -0.93
CA LEU A 141 -12.86 18.13 -1.38
C LEU A 141 -12.12 19.15 -0.51
N ALA A 142 -12.85 19.92 0.32
CA ALA A 142 -12.25 20.86 1.26
C ALA A 142 -11.75 20.17 2.55
N ILE A 143 -12.18 18.93 2.78
CA ILE A 143 -11.62 18.04 3.79
C ILE A 143 -10.48 17.32 3.07
N ASP A 144 -9.22 17.56 3.46
CA ASP A 144 -8.07 16.78 2.97
C ASP A 144 -8.29 15.33 3.43
N VAL A 145 -8.95 14.54 2.59
CA VAL A 145 -9.15 13.11 2.85
C VAL A 145 -7.79 12.46 2.66
N VAL A 146 -7.10 12.22 3.77
CA VAL A 146 -6.08 11.19 3.85
C VAL A 146 -6.80 9.87 3.56
N GLU A 147 -6.76 9.44 2.29
CA GLU A 147 -7.23 8.12 1.88
C GLU A 147 -6.27 7.06 2.47
N GLU A 148 -6.48 6.67 3.72
CA GLU A 148 -6.10 5.33 4.17
C GLU A 148 -7.19 4.38 3.67
N ALA A 149 -6.95 3.80 2.48
CA ALA A 149 -7.67 2.60 2.09
C ALA A 149 -7.44 1.56 3.17
N GLU A 150 -8.52 1.08 3.80
CA GLU A 150 -8.52 -0.04 4.73
C GLU A 150 -8.16 -1.32 3.95
N GLU A 151 -6.89 -1.44 3.61
CA GLU A 151 -6.29 -2.65 3.09
C GLU A 151 -6.33 -3.64 4.25
N VAL A 152 -7.07 -4.74 4.08
CA VAL A 152 -7.11 -5.82 5.08
C VAL A 152 -5.71 -6.37 5.18
N GLU A 153 -4.95 -5.86 6.16
CA GLU A 153 -3.53 -6.15 6.32
C GLU A 153 -3.37 -7.67 6.45
N GLU A 154 -2.71 -8.26 5.46
CA GLU A 154 -2.41 -9.69 5.47
C GLU A 154 -1.60 -9.98 6.74
N VAL A 155 -2.13 -10.83 7.62
CA VAL A 155 -1.51 -11.13 8.91
C VAL A 155 -0.13 -11.73 8.67
N ASP A 156 0.93 -10.95 8.94
CA ASP A 156 2.31 -11.43 8.83
C ASP A 156 2.50 -12.65 9.75
N PRO A 157 2.73 -13.86 9.19
CA PRO A 157 2.89 -15.08 9.98
C PRO A 157 4.05 -15.00 10.97
N ARG A 158 5.08 -14.20 10.68
CA ARG A 158 6.23 -14.01 11.57
C ARG A 158 5.84 -13.16 12.77
N ALA A 159 5.20 -12.00 12.56
CA ALA A 159 4.71 -11.14 13.63
C ALA A 159 3.72 -11.90 14.54
N PHE A 160 2.84 -12.70 13.92
CA PHE A 160 1.90 -13.56 14.64
C PHE A 160 2.61 -14.61 15.53
N LEU A 161 3.62 -15.31 14.98
CA LEU A 161 4.39 -16.28 15.77
C LEU A 161 5.14 -15.61 16.93
N ARG A 162 5.76 -14.45 16.67
CA ARG A 162 6.50 -13.67 17.67
C ARG A 162 5.60 -13.30 18.85
N ALA A 163 4.40 -12.78 18.56
CA ALA A 163 3.41 -12.43 19.58
C ALA A 163 3.01 -13.64 20.43
N ALA A 164 2.80 -14.81 19.81
CA ALA A 164 2.46 -16.04 20.51
C ALA A 164 3.60 -16.54 21.41
N VAL A 165 4.85 -16.48 20.95
CA VAL A 165 6.05 -16.87 21.73
C VAL A 165 6.18 -16.00 22.98
N LEU A 166 6.02 -14.68 22.84
CA LEU A 166 6.08 -13.74 23.96
C LEU A 166 4.93 -13.94 24.95
N ALA A 167 3.73 -14.23 24.46
CA ALA A 167 2.53 -14.37 25.30
C ALA A 167 2.47 -15.70 26.07
N GLU A 168 2.82 -16.82 25.44
CA GLU A 168 2.62 -18.14 26.04
C GLU A 168 3.87 -18.69 26.74
N GLY A 169 5.07 -18.23 26.36
CA GLY A 169 6.33 -18.76 26.86
C GLY A 169 6.49 -20.28 26.67
N GLY A 170 7.37 -20.89 27.47
CA GLY A 170 7.57 -22.35 27.53
C GLY A 170 8.31 -22.96 26.34
N GLU A 171 8.10 -24.25 26.10
CA GLU A 171 8.77 -25.01 25.04
C GLU A 171 8.03 -24.93 23.68
N TRP A 172 8.78 -24.65 22.62
CA TRP A 172 8.31 -24.47 21.26
C TRP A 172 8.97 -25.49 20.33
N ASP A 173 8.16 -26.22 19.58
CA ASP A 173 8.62 -27.13 18.52
C ASP A 173 7.80 -26.89 17.23
N VAL A 174 8.20 -27.55 16.13
CA VAL A 174 7.50 -27.43 14.84
C VAL A 174 6.03 -27.81 14.94
N ALA A 175 5.71 -28.80 15.79
CA ALA A 175 4.35 -29.29 15.92
C ALA A 175 3.46 -28.25 16.62
N ARG A 176 3.98 -27.53 17.62
CA ARG A 176 3.29 -26.42 18.29
C ARG A 176 3.07 -25.26 17.34
N VAL A 177 4.09 -24.84 16.59
CA VAL A 177 3.96 -23.77 15.58
C VAL A 177 2.97 -24.15 14.48
N THR A 178 2.99 -25.41 14.04
CA THR A 178 2.04 -25.93 13.05
C THR A 178 0.59 -25.80 13.55
N ARG A 179 0.30 -26.25 14.78
CA ARG A 179 -1.03 -26.12 15.37
C ARG A 179 -1.46 -24.65 15.51
N LEU A 180 -0.52 -23.77 15.88
CA LEU A 180 -0.78 -22.34 16.01
C LEU A 180 -1.18 -21.71 14.66
N PHE A 181 -0.43 -22.01 13.59
CA PHE A 181 -0.73 -21.48 12.26
C PHE A 181 -2.00 -22.08 11.65
N GLU A 182 -2.25 -23.38 11.84
CA GLU A 182 -3.50 -24.03 11.43
C GLU A 182 -4.71 -23.41 12.13
N ALA A 183 -4.60 -23.11 13.44
CA ALA A 183 -5.67 -22.45 14.19
C ALA A 183 -5.93 -21.02 13.71
N ALA A 184 -4.91 -20.33 13.18
CA ALA A 184 -5.01 -19.00 12.59
C ALA A 184 -5.41 -19.01 11.10
N GLY A 185 -5.51 -20.18 10.46
CA GLY A 185 -5.75 -20.29 9.02
C GLY A 185 -4.57 -19.85 8.15
N LEU A 186 -3.35 -19.83 8.69
CA LEU A 186 -2.13 -19.44 7.98
C LEU A 186 -1.48 -20.67 7.32
N ASP A 187 -1.49 -20.73 5.99
CA ASP A 187 -0.88 -21.82 5.22
C ASP A 187 0.59 -21.54 4.93
N VAL A 188 1.44 -21.87 5.90
CA VAL A 188 2.91 -21.74 5.79
C VAL A 188 3.53 -23.13 5.73
N ASP A 189 4.46 -23.40 4.82
CA ASP A 189 5.10 -24.72 4.76
C ASP A 189 5.99 -24.99 5.99
N ARG A 190 6.29 -26.27 6.22
CA ARG A 190 7.06 -26.73 7.39
C ARG A 190 8.46 -26.10 7.48
N ASN A 191 9.15 -25.89 6.36
CA ASN A 191 10.50 -25.33 6.37
C ASN A 191 10.47 -23.84 6.70
N THR A 192 9.47 -23.11 6.20
CA THR A 192 9.29 -21.69 6.55
C THR A 192 8.93 -21.51 8.03
N ARG A 193 8.08 -22.37 8.60
CA ARG A 193 7.82 -22.41 10.05
C ARG A 193 9.10 -22.63 10.86
N TRP A 194 9.98 -23.50 10.39
CA TRP A 194 11.29 -23.74 11.01
C TRP A 194 12.21 -22.52 10.91
N GLY A 195 12.24 -21.89 9.74
CA GLY A 195 12.97 -20.65 9.52
C GLY A 195 12.55 -19.55 10.50
N PHE A 196 11.25 -19.41 10.78
CA PHE A 196 10.78 -18.44 11.77
C PHE A 196 11.24 -18.76 13.19
N LEU A 197 11.19 -20.03 13.63
CA LEU A 197 11.71 -20.42 14.96
C LEU A 197 13.21 -20.14 15.08
N LEU A 198 14.00 -20.44 14.04
CA LEU A 198 15.42 -20.12 14.01
C LEU A 198 15.65 -18.61 14.07
N ASN A 199 14.87 -17.82 13.33
CA ASN A 199 14.98 -16.37 13.36
C ASN A 199 14.67 -15.79 14.75
N LEU A 200 13.62 -16.29 15.42
CA LEU A 200 13.29 -15.88 16.79
C LEU A 200 14.37 -16.28 17.81
N ALA A 201 15.13 -17.35 17.56
CA ALA A 201 16.22 -17.78 18.43
C ALA A 201 17.54 -17.03 18.15
N GLU A 202 17.93 -16.94 16.88
CA GLU A 202 19.23 -16.43 16.44
C GLU A 202 19.25 -14.90 16.32
N ASP A 203 18.22 -14.30 15.73
CA ASP A 203 18.20 -12.86 15.42
C ASP A 203 17.51 -12.04 16.52
N GLU A 204 16.41 -12.56 17.08
CA GLU A 204 15.63 -11.83 18.09
C GLU A 204 15.92 -12.27 19.53
N HIS A 205 16.67 -13.35 19.71
CA HIS A 205 17.02 -13.91 21.03
C HIS A 205 15.82 -14.15 21.96
N LEU A 206 14.62 -14.39 21.41
CA LEU A 206 13.42 -14.68 22.18
C LEU A 206 13.33 -16.15 22.60
N LEU A 207 14.08 -17.01 21.91
CA LEU A 207 14.14 -18.45 22.16
C LEU A 207 15.59 -18.87 22.45
N SER A 208 15.80 -19.71 23.47
CA SER A 208 17.08 -20.36 23.71
C SER A 208 17.35 -21.46 22.66
N PRO A 209 18.58 -21.55 22.12
CA PRO A 209 18.87 -22.45 21.01
C PRO A 209 18.79 -23.94 21.40
N TYR A 210 18.03 -24.64 20.56
CA TYR A 210 17.95 -26.07 20.26
C TYR A 210 18.63 -27.08 21.21
N ASP A 211 17.81 -27.88 21.90
CA ASP A 211 18.23 -29.20 22.36
C ASP A 211 18.25 -30.20 21.18
N LYS A 212 18.90 -31.36 21.31
CA LYS A 212 19.00 -32.34 20.19
C LYS A 212 17.65 -32.86 19.66
N ARG A 213 16.52 -32.51 20.26
CA ARG A 213 15.21 -33.14 20.00
C ARG A 213 14.28 -32.34 19.10
N GLY A 214 14.50 -31.06 18.87
CA GLY A 214 13.52 -30.28 18.12
C GLY A 214 13.10 -28.97 18.76
N THR A 215 13.52 -28.74 20.01
CA THR A 215 12.75 -27.91 20.93
C THR A 215 13.51 -26.63 21.28
N PHE A 216 12.78 -25.52 21.27
CA PHE A 216 13.22 -24.18 21.67
C PHE A 216 12.54 -23.80 22.98
N THR A 217 13.21 -23.05 23.86
CA THR A 217 12.57 -22.57 25.10
C THR A 217 12.46 -21.06 25.06
N ALA A 218 11.25 -20.51 25.22
CA ALA A 218 11.05 -19.08 25.29
C ALA A 218 11.74 -18.51 26.53
N LEU A 219 12.53 -17.45 26.33
CA LEU A 219 13.15 -16.74 27.43
C LEU A 219 12.06 -15.95 28.18
N PRO A 220 12.07 -15.95 29.53
CA PRO A 220 11.09 -15.21 30.31
C PRO A 220 11.19 -13.72 29.98
N ALA A 221 10.06 -13.04 29.84
CA ALA A 221 9.98 -11.63 29.44
C ALA A 221 10.88 -10.69 30.28
N ALA A 222 11.11 -11.01 31.55
CA ALA A 222 12.00 -10.26 32.44
C ALA A 222 13.51 -10.32 32.07
N GLN A 223 13.91 -11.24 31.18
CA GLN A 223 15.28 -11.30 30.61
C GLN A 223 15.34 -10.72 29.19
N ALA A 224 14.20 -10.37 28.60
CA ALA A 224 14.06 -9.82 27.25
C ALA A 224 13.82 -8.31 27.24
N GLU A 225 14.10 -7.60 28.35
CA GLU A 225 14.25 -6.15 28.32
C GLU A 225 15.48 -5.82 27.48
N ALA A 226 15.28 -5.72 26.17
CA ALA A 226 16.11 -4.88 25.34
C ALA A 226 16.17 -3.51 26.03
N PRO A 227 17.36 -2.93 26.27
CA PRO A 227 17.45 -1.58 26.81
C PRO A 227 16.55 -0.70 25.95
N ALA A 228 15.63 0.04 26.59
CA ALA A 228 14.71 0.95 25.92
C ALA A 228 15.47 1.64 24.79
N GLU A 229 14.97 1.47 23.55
CA GLU A 229 15.63 1.98 22.35
C GLU A 229 15.67 3.51 22.49
N VAL A 230 16.79 4.00 23.05
CA VAL A 230 17.07 5.42 23.15
C VAL A 230 17.10 5.89 21.70
N ALA A 231 16.10 6.69 21.31
CA ALA A 231 16.01 7.26 19.99
C ALA A 231 17.42 7.75 19.59
N PRO A 232 17.95 7.30 18.44
CA PRO A 232 19.35 7.52 18.10
C PRO A 232 19.62 9.02 18.13
N VAL A 233 20.36 9.46 19.14
CA VAL A 233 20.77 10.86 19.27
C VAL A 233 21.61 11.16 18.04
N ASP A 234 21.24 12.18 17.28
CA ASP A 234 21.97 12.55 16.08
C ASP A 234 23.44 12.78 16.42
N VAL A 235 24.32 11.99 15.80
CA VAL A 235 25.76 12.06 16.07
C VAL A 235 26.40 12.87 14.96
N VAL A 236 26.83 14.09 15.28
CA VAL A 236 27.59 14.94 14.35
C VAL A 236 29.08 14.78 14.63
N ARG A 237 29.84 14.29 13.65
CA ARG A 237 31.30 14.07 13.74
C ARG A 237 32.03 15.01 12.80
N VAL A 238 33.14 15.57 13.25
CA VAL A 238 34.01 16.43 12.42
C VAL A 238 35.34 15.71 12.23
N ALA A 239 35.81 15.60 10.99
CA ALA A 239 37.04 14.88 10.65
C ALA A 239 37.90 15.65 9.65
N ALA A 240 39.22 15.66 9.85
CA ALA A 240 40.20 16.16 8.88
C ALA A 240 40.78 15.01 8.08
N ARG A 241 40.65 15.06 6.75
CA ARG A 241 41.21 14.05 5.84
C ARG A 241 42.23 14.68 4.91
N ALA A 242 43.39 14.05 4.82
CA ALA A 242 44.42 14.37 3.84
C ALA A 242 44.04 13.77 2.48
N PHE A 243 43.86 14.61 1.47
CA PHE A 243 43.60 14.23 0.09
C PHE A 243 44.78 14.61 -0.78
N ARG A 244 45.23 13.67 -1.63
CA ARG A 244 46.21 13.97 -2.67
C ARG A 244 45.47 14.57 -3.86
N ARG A 245 45.85 15.78 -4.27
CA ARG A 245 45.25 16.41 -5.45
C ARG A 245 45.62 15.58 -6.69
N GLY A 246 44.63 15.19 -7.50
CA GLY A 246 44.85 14.33 -8.67
C GLY A 246 45.93 14.91 -9.59
N GLY A 247 47.00 14.13 -9.84
CA GLY A 247 48.15 14.55 -10.63
C GLY A 247 49.22 15.37 -9.89
N SER A 248 49.07 15.61 -8.58
CA SER A 248 50.05 16.35 -7.77
C SER A 248 50.68 15.47 -6.68
N THR A 249 51.92 15.80 -6.32
CA THR A 249 52.57 15.25 -5.11
C THR A 249 52.09 15.94 -3.82
N ILE A 250 51.36 17.06 -3.95
CA ILE A 250 50.87 17.84 -2.82
C ILE A 250 49.67 17.13 -2.18
N THR A 251 49.74 16.99 -0.86
CA THR A 251 48.66 16.50 -0.02
C THR A 251 48.01 17.70 0.65
N GLU A 252 46.69 17.81 0.53
CA GLU A 252 45.89 18.89 1.10
C GLU A 252 44.97 18.31 2.18
N THR A 253 44.90 18.95 3.34
CA THR A 253 43.97 18.55 4.39
C THR A 253 42.64 19.26 4.18
N ILE A 254 41.53 18.52 4.19
CA ILE A 254 40.17 19.04 4.11
C ILE A 254 39.41 18.61 5.36
N THR A 255 38.76 19.56 6.01
CA THR A 255 37.85 19.31 7.13
C THR A 255 36.47 18.97 6.60
N THR A 256 35.90 17.84 7.02
CA THR A 256 34.60 17.35 6.59
C THR A 256 33.68 17.11 7.79
N VAL A 257 32.45 17.62 7.73
CA VAL A 257 31.39 17.41 8.72
C VAL A 257 30.53 16.22 8.30
N HIS A 258 30.33 15.28 9.21
CA HIS A 258 29.59 14.03 9.04
C HIS A 258 28.39 14.01 9.99
N THR A 259 27.17 14.04 9.45
CA THR A 259 25.93 13.95 10.22
C THR A 259 25.27 12.60 9.96
N ASN A 260 25.08 11.78 11.01
CA ASN A 260 24.44 10.45 10.88
C ASN A 260 25.02 9.59 9.73
N CYS A 261 26.32 9.73 9.49
CA CYS A 261 26.98 9.23 8.30
C CYS A 261 27.58 7.83 8.55
N ALA A 262 27.40 6.91 7.60
CA ALA A 262 27.97 5.55 7.65
C ALA A 262 29.49 5.48 7.35
N CYS A 263 30.13 6.62 7.08
CA CYS A 263 31.57 6.68 6.82
C CYS A 263 32.38 6.15 8.03
N LYS A 264 33.27 5.19 7.77
CA LYS A 264 34.27 4.74 8.76
C LYS A 264 35.36 5.80 8.92
N ILE A 265 35.15 6.74 9.84
CA ILE A 265 36.14 7.77 10.20
C ILE A 265 37.20 7.12 11.09
N GLY A 266 38.47 7.16 10.66
CA GLY A 266 39.57 6.66 11.46
C GLY A 266 39.79 7.53 12.71
N LYS A 267 40.16 6.91 13.84
CA LYS A 267 40.42 7.63 15.11
C LYS A 267 41.45 8.76 14.97
N ARG A 268 42.41 8.63 14.05
CA ARG A 268 43.46 9.65 13.79
C ARG A 268 42.98 10.85 12.98
N THR A 269 41.85 10.73 12.29
CA THR A 269 41.26 11.80 11.46
C THR A 269 40.08 12.47 12.14
N LEU A 270 39.57 11.90 13.24
CA LEU A 270 38.44 12.44 13.99
C LEU A 270 38.92 13.62 14.84
N ILE A 271 38.33 14.79 14.62
CA ILE A 271 38.58 16.01 15.41
C ILE A 271 37.71 15.99 16.66
N GLY A 272 36.43 15.64 16.51
CA GLY A 272 35.48 15.56 17.63
C GLY A 272 34.12 15.00 17.24
N THR A 273 33.31 14.72 18.26
CA THR A 273 31.89 14.36 18.15
C THR A 273 31.09 15.39 18.94
N TYR A 274 30.03 15.91 18.34
CA TYR A 274 29.27 17.04 18.86
C TYR A 274 27.78 16.68 18.93
N PRO A 275 27.07 17.15 19.97
CA PRO A 275 25.64 16.92 20.15
C PRO A 275 24.78 17.76 19.19
N THR A 276 25.32 18.85 18.65
CA THR A 276 24.58 19.75 17.75
C THR A 276 25.38 20.08 16.49
N LYS A 277 24.68 20.36 15.39
CA LYS A 277 25.31 20.82 14.15
C LYS A 277 26.03 22.16 14.31
N ALA A 278 25.49 23.06 15.13
CA ALA A 278 26.10 24.37 15.37
C ALA A 278 27.49 24.23 16.03
N GLU A 279 27.62 23.34 17.02
CA GLU A 279 28.93 23.05 17.65
C GLU A 279 29.90 22.37 16.68
N ALA A 280 29.42 21.42 15.88
CA ALA A 280 30.22 20.78 14.85
C ALA A 280 30.73 21.77 13.79
N ASP A 281 29.87 22.68 13.33
CA ASP A 281 30.23 23.71 12.35
C ASP A 281 31.25 24.69 12.92
N ALA A 282 31.12 25.07 14.20
CA ALA A 282 32.08 25.94 14.88
C ALA A 282 33.48 25.29 14.98
N ALA A 283 33.53 24.02 15.37
CA ALA A 283 34.79 23.26 15.43
C ALA A 283 35.40 23.01 14.04
N ALA A 284 34.56 22.78 13.04
CA ALA A 284 35.00 22.64 11.66
C ALA A 284 35.57 23.95 11.11
N ALA A 285 34.94 25.08 11.44
CA ALA A 285 35.41 26.42 11.09
C ALA A 285 36.74 26.78 11.77
N GLU A 286 36.93 26.37 13.03
CA GLU A 286 38.21 26.56 13.73
C GLU A 286 39.35 25.79 13.03
N THR A 287 39.14 24.50 12.75
CA THR A 287 40.12 23.68 12.02
C THR A 287 40.37 24.18 10.59
N ALA A 288 39.33 24.74 9.95
CA ALA A 288 39.42 25.35 8.64
C ALA A 288 40.34 26.59 8.60
N ARG A 289 40.45 27.35 9.70
CA ARG A 289 41.37 28.51 9.78
C ARG A 289 42.83 28.07 9.66
N ASP A 290 43.19 26.96 10.28
CA ASP A 290 44.56 26.42 10.25
C ASP A 290 44.94 25.89 8.86
N THR A 291 43.95 25.42 8.10
CA THR A 291 44.15 24.83 6.76
C THR A 291 43.90 25.79 5.60
N GLY A 292 43.29 26.96 5.87
CA GLY A 292 42.93 27.95 4.86
C GLY A 292 41.82 27.50 3.90
N ARG A 293 41.05 26.45 4.23
CA ARG A 293 39.95 25.93 3.41
C ARG A 293 38.67 25.80 4.19
N ALA A 294 37.57 26.26 3.60
CA ALA A 294 36.24 26.09 4.15
C ALA A 294 35.91 24.60 4.37
N PRO A 295 35.22 24.25 5.47
CA PRO A 295 34.81 22.88 5.74
C PRO A 295 33.79 22.42 4.69
N THR A 296 33.79 21.12 4.38
CA THR A 296 32.84 20.49 3.46
C THR A 296 31.90 19.55 4.21
N PHE A 297 30.72 19.28 3.65
CA PHE A 297 29.84 18.25 4.17
C PHE A 297 30.11 16.93 3.47
N CYS A 298 30.07 15.82 4.22
CA CYS A 298 30.16 14.51 3.62
C CYS A 298 28.92 14.25 2.75
N ILE A 299 29.13 13.77 1.53
CA ILE A 299 28.05 13.39 0.61
C ILE A 299 27.15 12.26 1.16
N GLN A 300 27.64 11.51 2.15
CA GLN A 300 26.90 10.46 2.84
C GLN A 300 26.28 10.93 4.16
N SER A 301 26.32 12.22 4.48
CA SER A 301 25.61 12.76 5.64
C SER A 301 24.11 12.68 5.40
N ARG A 302 23.35 12.21 6.39
CA ARG A 302 21.89 12.29 6.39
C ARG A 302 21.46 13.59 7.09
N PRO A 303 20.31 14.18 6.72
CA PRO A 303 19.76 15.31 7.47
C PRO A 303 19.58 14.93 8.95
N LEU A 304 19.69 15.94 9.84
CA LEU A 304 19.31 15.76 11.23
C LEU A 304 17.82 15.43 11.29
N ASN A 305 17.42 14.57 12.21
CA ASN A 305 16.01 14.39 12.49
C ASN A 305 15.49 15.73 13.01
N ALA A 306 14.46 16.29 12.37
CA ALA A 306 13.89 17.56 12.82
C ALA A 306 13.49 17.42 14.30
N THR A 307 14.01 18.29 15.15
CA THR A 307 13.58 18.34 16.55
C THR A 307 12.06 18.57 16.57
N PRO A 308 11.25 17.78 17.32
CA PRO A 308 9.80 17.77 17.19
C PRO A 308 9.09 18.98 17.80
N THR A 309 9.72 20.16 17.83
CA THR A 309 9.20 21.29 18.61
C THR A 309 8.13 22.11 17.90
N ASP A 310 7.96 21.99 16.56
CA ASP A 310 6.95 22.73 15.81
C ASP A 310 5.79 21.86 15.24
N THR A 311 5.91 20.54 15.26
CA THR A 311 4.88 19.64 14.69
C THR A 311 3.74 19.34 15.66
N VAL A 312 3.96 19.42 16.98
CA VAL A 312 2.92 19.05 17.97
C VAL A 312 1.72 20.01 17.93
N GLY A 313 1.93 21.29 17.59
CA GLY A 313 0.85 22.25 17.42
C GLY A 313 0.02 22.01 16.16
N ALA A 314 0.69 21.76 15.02
CA ALA A 314 0.02 21.50 13.75
C ALA A 314 -0.79 20.20 13.77
N VAL A 315 -0.25 19.14 14.39
CA VAL A 315 -0.94 17.85 14.51
C VAL A 315 -2.18 17.96 15.40
N ALA A 316 -2.16 18.79 16.44
CA ALA A 316 -3.33 19.01 17.29
C ALA A 316 -4.45 19.78 16.57
N GLU A 317 -4.10 20.78 15.75
CA GLU A 317 -5.08 21.52 14.93
C GLU A 317 -5.66 20.65 13.82
N GLU A 318 -4.83 19.81 13.17
CA GLU A 318 -5.25 18.86 12.14
C GLU A 318 -6.17 17.77 12.71
N ALA A 319 -5.83 17.21 13.89
CA ALA A 319 -6.69 16.23 14.57
C ALA A 319 -8.05 16.83 14.94
N ALA A 320 -8.09 18.08 15.43
CA ALA A 320 -9.34 18.77 15.75
C ALA A 320 -10.19 19.05 14.50
N ALA A 321 -9.55 19.36 13.37
CA ALA A 321 -10.23 19.54 12.08
C ALA A 321 -10.83 18.20 11.59
N PHE A 322 -10.09 17.11 11.71
CA PHE A 322 -10.55 15.76 11.36
C PHE A 322 -11.76 15.34 12.21
N ASP A 323 -11.69 15.49 13.53
CA ASP A 323 -12.80 15.19 14.44
C ASP A 323 -14.07 16.01 14.11
N THR A 324 -13.88 17.28 13.72
CA THR A 324 -14.97 18.17 13.31
C THR A 324 -15.62 17.70 12.01
N ALA A 325 -14.82 17.22 11.05
CA ALA A 325 -15.29 16.68 9.78
C ALA A 325 -16.01 15.34 9.98
N ALA A 326 -15.45 14.42 10.77
CA ALA A 326 -16.05 13.13 11.08
C ALA A 326 -17.45 13.30 11.70
N ARG A 327 -17.59 14.18 12.71
CA ARG A 327 -18.91 14.49 13.31
C ARG A 327 -19.91 15.11 12.33
N ALA A 328 -19.43 15.84 11.33
CA ALA A 328 -20.30 16.39 10.29
C ALA A 328 -20.82 15.30 9.35
N VAL A 329 -20.00 14.30 9.02
CA VAL A 329 -20.39 13.13 8.23
C VAL A 329 -21.42 12.30 8.98
N ASP A 330 -21.15 11.92 10.24
CA ASP A 330 -22.08 11.17 11.08
C ASP A 330 -23.45 11.86 11.16
N ALA A 331 -23.44 13.19 11.31
CA ALA A 331 -24.65 13.97 11.39
C ALA A 331 -25.48 13.98 10.09
N VAL A 332 -24.81 14.01 8.93
CA VAL A 332 -25.48 13.92 7.62
C VAL A 332 -26.04 12.52 7.40
N GLU A 333 -25.26 11.48 7.72
CA GLU A 333 -25.72 10.08 7.62
C GLU A 333 -26.95 9.85 8.51
N HIS A 334 -26.91 10.29 9.76
CA HIS A 334 -28.06 10.21 10.67
C HIS A 334 -29.30 10.95 10.14
N ALA A 335 -29.12 12.11 9.51
CA ALA A 335 -30.23 12.85 8.89
C ALA A 335 -30.82 12.11 7.67
N GLU A 336 -29.98 11.44 6.87
CA GLU A 336 -30.42 10.59 5.76
C GLU A 336 -31.19 9.35 6.25
N GLU A 337 -30.68 8.66 7.27
CA GLU A 337 -31.31 7.48 7.87
C GLU A 337 -32.68 7.79 8.48
N THR A 338 -32.81 8.95 9.11
CA THR A 338 -34.07 9.41 9.72
C THR A 338 -35.03 10.06 8.72
N ALA A 339 -34.62 10.16 7.44
CA ALA A 339 -35.33 10.89 6.39
C ALA A 339 -35.68 12.33 6.80
N ALA A 340 -34.83 12.95 7.63
CA ALA A 340 -35.01 14.31 8.08
C ALA A 340 -34.74 15.27 6.94
N ALA A 341 -35.66 16.21 6.71
CA ALA A 341 -35.45 17.30 5.76
C ALA A 341 -34.47 18.32 6.35
N VAL A 342 -33.18 18.11 6.12
CA VAL A 342 -32.11 19.07 6.44
C VAL A 342 -31.56 19.67 5.15
N ASP A 343 -31.49 21.00 5.10
CA ASP A 343 -30.98 21.76 3.97
C ASP A 343 -29.48 22.10 4.13
N THR A 344 -28.93 21.95 5.34
CA THR A 344 -27.53 22.28 5.66
C THR A 344 -26.89 21.29 6.63
N VAL A 345 -25.55 21.21 6.59
CA VAL A 345 -24.75 20.40 7.53
C VAL A 345 -24.96 20.85 8.98
N GLU A 346 -25.16 22.15 9.23
CA GLU A 346 -25.41 22.64 10.60
C GLU A 346 -26.79 22.20 11.13
N GLN A 347 -27.80 22.08 10.26
CA GLN A 347 -29.08 21.48 10.64
C GLN A 347 -28.95 19.99 10.93
N ALA A 348 -28.15 19.26 10.13
CA ALA A 348 -27.83 17.86 10.37
C ALA A 348 -27.12 17.67 11.72
N LYS A 349 -26.09 18.48 12.01
CA LYS A 349 -25.36 18.48 13.30
C LYS A 349 -26.28 18.77 14.48
N ALA A 350 -27.18 19.74 14.35
CA ALA A 350 -28.14 20.06 15.41
C ALA A 350 -29.11 18.91 15.68
N LEU A 351 -29.57 18.22 14.63
CA LEU A 351 -30.44 17.05 14.75
C LEU A 351 -29.71 15.88 15.40
N TYR A 352 -28.48 15.59 14.97
CA TYR A 352 -27.64 14.55 15.55
C TYR A 352 -27.30 14.81 17.03
N ALA A 353 -26.96 16.05 17.39
CA ALA A 353 -26.73 16.44 18.77
C ALA A 353 -27.99 16.26 19.65
N ALA A 354 -29.18 16.54 19.11
CA ALA A 354 -30.44 16.29 19.81
C ALA A 354 -30.73 14.79 20.00
N ALA A 355 -30.35 13.95 19.02
CA ALA A 355 -30.46 12.50 19.13
C ALA A 355 -29.54 11.94 20.24
N LEU A 356 -28.28 12.37 20.28
CA LEU A 356 -27.33 11.98 21.34
C LEU A 356 -27.81 12.43 22.73
N ALA A 357 -28.33 13.65 22.85
CA ALA A 357 -28.89 14.12 24.12
C ALA A 357 -30.11 13.28 24.57
N ALA A 358 -30.96 12.84 23.63
CA ALA A 358 -32.09 11.97 23.93
C ALA A 358 -31.65 10.56 24.36
N GLU A 359 -30.57 10.04 23.78
CA GLU A 359 -29.93 8.77 24.19
C GLU A 359 -29.32 8.86 25.59
N ASP A 360 -28.66 9.97 25.91
CA ASP A 360 -28.12 10.25 27.25
C ASP A 360 -29.24 10.36 28.29
N GLU A 361 -30.35 11.03 27.98
CA GLU A 361 -31.51 11.13 28.88
C GLU A 361 -32.18 9.77 29.12
N THR A 362 -32.31 8.93 28.08
CA THR A 362 -32.84 7.56 28.21
C THR A 362 -31.90 6.65 28.97
N SER A 363 -30.58 6.82 28.80
CA SER A 363 -29.54 6.09 29.55
C SER A 363 -29.48 6.53 31.02
N ALA A 364 -29.67 7.82 31.30
CA ALA A 364 -29.74 8.36 32.66
C ALA A 364 -31.03 7.92 33.40
N GLY A 365 -32.11 7.64 32.67
CA GLY A 365 -33.37 7.14 33.21
C GLY A 365 -33.34 5.67 33.64
N THR A 366 -32.47 4.85 33.06
CA THR A 366 -32.39 3.41 33.33
C THR A 366 -31.52 3.05 34.54
N TRP A 367 -30.70 3.98 35.04
CA TRP A 367 -29.81 3.79 36.20
C TRP A 367 -30.18 4.61 37.45
N ARG A 368 -31.42 5.11 37.57
CA ARG A 368 -31.82 5.77 38.83
C ARG A 368 -31.98 4.73 39.94
N GLY A 369 -31.11 4.84 40.95
CA GLY A 369 -31.07 4.08 42.20
C GLY A 369 -32.32 4.15 43.10
N ALA A 370 -33.49 4.52 42.57
CA ALA A 370 -34.77 4.39 43.27
C ALA A 370 -35.18 2.91 43.48
N TRP A 371 -34.54 1.95 42.80
CA TRP A 371 -34.78 0.53 43.02
C TRP A 371 -34.09 -0.02 44.29
N ILE A 372 -33.07 0.66 44.81
CA ILE A 372 -32.53 0.37 46.14
C ILE A 372 -33.38 1.17 47.12
N GLY A 373 -34.47 0.57 47.59
CA GLY A 373 -35.37 1.19 48.55
C GLY A 373 -34.59 1.80 49.73
N ALA A 374 -34.98 3.00 50.15
CA ALA A 374 -34.37 3.69 51.28
C ALA A 374 -34.39 2.79 52.53
N GLN A 375 -33.26 2.18 52.87
CA GLN A 375 -33.13 1.40 54.09
C GLN A 375 -32.89 2.36 55.26
N GLN A 376 -33.81 2.35 56.23
CA GLN A 376 -33.68 3.07 57.50
C GLN A 376 -32.75 2.32 58.47
N GLY A 377 -31.47 2.21 58.12
CA GLY A 377 -30.45 1.62 58.97
C GLY A 377 -29.10 2.31 58.82
N ASP A 378 -28.45 2.65 59.93
CA ASP A 378 -27.24 3.49 59.99
C ASP A 378 -25.98 2.86 59.38
N THR A 379 -26.02 1.61 58.91
CA THR A 379 -24.90 0.97 58.18
C THR A 379 -25.43 -0.02 57.16
N LEU A 380 -24.98 0.10 55.90
CA LEU A 380 -25.41 -0.76 54.78
C LEU A 380 -24.83 -2.19 54.90
N PHE A 381 -23.76 -2.36 55.68
CA PHE A 381 -23.15 -3.64 55.99
C PHE A 381 -22.63 -3.62 57.43
N ALA A 382 -23.09 -4.54 58.27
CA ALA A 382 -22.46 -4.82 59.54
C ALA A 382 -21.13 -5.56 59.26
N VAL A 383 -20.06 -4.81 59.04
CA VAL A 383 -18.72 -5.37 58.91
C VAL A 383 -18.22 -5.71 60.31
N GLU A 384 -18.35 -6.97 60.70
CA GLU A 384 -17.70 -7.50 61.90
C GLU A 384 -16.19 -7.53 61.69
N GLY A 385 -15.43 -6.88 62.58
CA GLY A 385 -14.01 -7.19 62.79
C GLY A 385 -13.02 -6.24 62.12
N ARG A 386 -12.45 -5.36 62.96
CA ARG A 386 -11.41 -4.38 62.66
C ARG A 386 -10.00 -5.01 62.56
N ALA A 387 -9.82 -6.08 61.79
CA ALA A 387 -8.56 -6.83 61.83
C ALA A 387 -7.57 -6.55 60.68
N GLU A 388 -7.97 -6.22 59.45
CA GLU A 388 -7.01 -6.37 58.33
C GLU A 388 -7.03 -5.28 57.24
N GLN A 389 -7.43 -4.04 57.53
CA GLN A 389 -7.39 -2.95 56.51
C GLN A 389 -6.10 -2.11 56.51
N GLY A 390 -5.11 -2.43 57.34
CA GLY A 390 -3.88 -1.65 57.49
C GLY A 390 -2.68 -2.10 56.63
N ALA A 391 -2.78 -3.20 55.86
CA ALA A 391 -1.62 -3.80 55.18
C ALA A 391 -1.47 -3.42 53.70
N LEU A 392 -2.34 -2.58 53.13
CA LEU A 392 -2.36 -2.26 51.69
C LEU A 392 -1.59 -0.99 51.30
N PHE A 393 -0.94 -0.29 52.25
CA PHE A 393 -0.27 0.99 52.00
C PHE A 393 1.16 1.07 52.55
N THR A 394 1.92 -0.02 52.50
CA THR A 394 3.38 0.06 52.71
C THR A 394 4.08 0.46 51.41
N GLU A 395 4.99 1.43 51.47
CA GLU A 395 5.72 2.04 50.35
C GLU A 395 6.65 1.08 49.57
N ASP A 396 6.71 -0.20 49.93
CA ASP A 396 7.48 -1.25 49.25
C ASP A 396 6.66 -2.01 48.17
N ALA A 397 5.61 -1.39 47.61
CA ALA A 397 4.81 -2.02 46.56
C ALA A 397 5.68 -2.25 45.28
N PRO A 398 5.80 -3.50 44.78
CA PRO A 398 6.48 -3.75 43.52
C PRO A 398 5.75 -3.02 42.39
N ALA A 399 6.51 -2.44 41.47
CA ALA A 399 6.04 -1.60 40.37
C ALA A 399 4.75 -2.15 39.73
N GLU A 400 3.75 -1.26 39.58
CA GLU A 400 2.45 -1.55 39.00
C GLU A 400 2.60 -2.35 37.70
N GLN A 401 2.16 -3.61 37.73
CA GLN A 401 1.91 -4.37 36.52
C GLN A 401 0.76 -3.68 35.78
N THR A 402 1.09 -2.99 34.69
CA THR A 402 0.14 -2.58 33.67
C THR A 402 -0.52 -3.83 33.11
N THR A 403 -1.65 -4.23 33.69
CA THR A 403 -2.48 -5.30 33.14
C THR A 403 -3.06 -4.81 31.82
N THR A 404 -2.45 -5.21 30.71
CA THR A 404 -3.02 -5.07 29.39
C THR A 404 -4.40 -5.73 29.41
N LEU A 405 -5.45 -4.93 29.19
CA LEU A 405 -6.83 -5.41 29.15
C LEU A 405 -7.02 -6.24 27.86
N VAL A 406 -6.69 -7.53 27.91
CA VAL A 406 -6.90 -8.44 26.79
C VAL A 406 -8.39 -8.74 26.70
N VAL A 407 -9.10 -8.03 25.83
CA VAL A 407 -10.50 -8.32 25.47
C VAL A 407 -10.51 -9.62 24.66
N ARG A 408 -10.64 -10.76 25.35
CA ARG A 408 -10.91 -12.05 24.69
C ARG A 408 -12.38 -12.10 24.30
N ALA A 409 -12.69 -11.63 23.09
CA ALA A 409 -14.01 -11.84 22.49
C ALA A 409 -14.21 -13.35 22.25
N ARG A 410 -14.96 -14.01 23.14
CA ARG A 410 -15.41 -15.38 22.94
C ARG A 410 -16.72 -15.33 22.17
N PHE A 411 -16.66 -15.61 20.88
CA PHE A 411 -17.88 -15.86 20.10
C PHE A 411 -18.41 -17.24 20.46
N GLU A 412 -19.69 -17.32 20.80
CA GLU A 412 -20.38 -18.59 20.93
C GLU A 412 -20.22 -19.36 19.61
N PRO A 413 -19.69 -20.60 19.58
CA PRO A 413 -19.48 -21.35 18.34
C PRO A 413 -20.74 -21.48 17.49
N ALA A 414 -21.91 -21.53 18.14
CA ALA A 414 -23.20 -21.55 17.47
C ALA A 414 -23.52 -20.22 16.75
N ALA A 415 -23.15 -19.07 17.32
CA ALA A 415 -23.30 -17.78 16.66
C ALA A 415 -22.39 -17.68 15.44
N LEU A 416 -21.13 -18.09 15.56
CA LEU A 416 -20.19 -18.11 14.44
C LEU A 416 -20.70 -19.02 13.31
N ALA A 417 -21.19 -20.22 13.64
CA ALA A 417 -21.78 -21.12 12.65
C ALA A 417 -22.99 -20.50 11.93
N ARG A 418 -23.86 -19.76 12.64
CA ARG A 418 -24.98 -19.02 12.02
C ARG A 418 -24.48 -17.93 11.08
N HIS A 419 -23.44 -17.19 11.44
CA HIS A 419 -22.86 -16.14 10.58
C HIS A 419 -22.21 -16.73 9.33
N VAL A 420 -21.46 -17.82 9.45
CA VAL A 420 -20.86 -18.54 8.32
C VAL A 420 -21.93 -19.09 7.39
N ALA A 421 -23.01 -19.67 7.93
CA ALA A 421 -24.14 -20.14 7.13
C ALA A 421 -24.83 -18.99 6.39
N LYS A 422 -25.04 -17.83 7.04
CA LYS A 422 -25.60 -16.63 6.42
C LYS A 422 -24.72 -16.10 5.29
N ALA A 423 -23.40 -16.01 5.51
CA ALA A 423 -22.45 -15.56 4.50
C ALA A 423 -22.40 -16.51 3.29
N THR A 424 -22.47 -17.83 3.54
CA THR A 424 -22.51 -18.84 2.49
C THR A 424 -23.78 -18.72 1.65
N ALA A 425 -24.93 -18.56 2.29
CA ALA A 425 -26.21 -18.35 1.61
C ALA A 425 -26.19 -17.06 0.76
N ALA A 426 -25.62 -15.97 1.27
CA ALA A 426 -25.48 -14.72 0.53
C ALA A 426 -24.60 -14.88 -0.73
N ARG A 427 -23.47 -15.60 -0.64
CA ARG A 427 -22.61 -15.88 -1.80
C ARG A 427 -23.31 -16.71 -2.87
N VAL A 428 -24.13 -17.69 -2.46
CA VAL A 428 -24.93 -18.50 -3.40
C VAL A 428 -25.99 -17.65 -4.08
N ALA A 429 -26.71 -16.80 -3.33
CA ALA A 429 -27.70 -15.88 -3.88
C ALA A 429 -27.09 -14.90 -4.87
N TYR A 430 -25.93 -14.32 -4.54
CA TYR A 430 -25.23 -13.38 -5.43
C TYR A 430 -24.77 -14.05 -6.74
N ARG A 431 -24.25 -15.29 -6.68
CA ARG A 431 -23.89 -16.04 -7.91
C ARG A 431 -25.12 -16.29 -8.78
N ALA A 432 -26.23 -16.70 -8.18
CA ALA A 432 -27.48 -16.91 -8.92
C ALA A 432 -28.00 -15.61 -9.58
N GLU A 433 -27.90 -14.47 -8.88
CA GLU A 433 -28.24 -13.16 -9.45
C GLU A 433 -27.33 -12.79 -10.62
N MET A 434 -26.01 -12.98 -10.48
CA MET A 434 -25.03 -12.70 -11.53
C MET A 434 -25.22 -13.59 -12.76
N ASP A 435 -25.54 -14.86 -12.56
CA ASP A 435 -25.85 -15.80 -13.64
C ASP A 435 -27.16 -15.44 -14.33
N ALA A 436 -28.19 -15.05 -13.58
CA ALA A 436 -29.44 -14.53 -14.13
C ALA A 436 -29.21 -13.25 -14.94
N ARG A 437 -28.35 -12.34 -14.46
CA ARG A 437 -27.96 -11.12 -15.18
C ARG A 437 -27.24 -11.43 -16.48
N LYS A 438 -26.27 -12.35 -16.46
CA LYS A 438 -25.57 -12.83 -17.68
C LYS A 438 -26.53 -13.48 -18.66
N ALA A 439 -27.46 -14.31 -18.18
CA ALA A 439 -28.47 -14.94 -19.02
C ALA A 439 -29.42 -13.91 -19.66
N ALA A 440 -29.85 -12.90 -18.91
CA ALA A 440 -30.65 -11.79 -19.43
C ALA A 440 -29.87 -10.94 -20.44
N GLU A 441 -28.59 -10.69 -20.20
CA GLU A 441 -27.70 -9.98 -21.12
C GLU A 441 -27.49 -10.77 -22.42
N ALA A 442 -27.24 -12.08 -22.33
CA ALA A 442 -27.15 -12.97 -23.49
C ALA A 442 -28.47 -13.07 -24.27
N ALA A 443 -29.62 -13.05 -23.58
CA ALA A 443 -30.92 -12.99 -24.24
C ALA A 443 -31.15 -11.65 -24.98
N ARG A 444 -30.60 -10.55 -24.44
CA ARG A 444 -30.76 -9.20 -24.98
C ARG A 444 -29.83 -8.90 -26.17
N TYR A 445 -28.57 -9.32 -26.09
CA TYR A 445 -27.53 -8.97 -27.07
C TYR A 445 -27.10 -10.15 -27.95
N GLY A 446 -27.73 -11.31 -27.77
CA GLY A 446 -27.21 -12.58 -28.26
C GLY A 446 -26.13 -13.11 -27.31
N ALA A 447 -25.93 -14.44 -27.30
CA ALA A 447 -24.74 -14.99 -26.69
C ALA A 447 -23.52 -14.30 -27.34
N PRO A 448 -22.49 -13.89 -26.57
CA PRO A 448 -21.30 -13.29 -27.15
C PRO A 448 -20.84 -14.21 -28.27
N GLU A 449 -20.74 -13.64 -29.48
CA GLU A 449 -20.43 -14.40 -30.69
C GLU A 449 -19.15 -15.19 -30.40
N GLN A 450 -19.32 -16.51 -30.28
CA GLN A 450 -18.22 -17.41 -29.98
C GLN A 450 -17.26 -17.24 -31.15
N ALA A 451 -16.14 -16.57 -30.91
CA ALA A 451 -15.26 -16.06 -31.96
C ALA A 451 -15.10 -17.15 -33.03
N PRO A 452 -15.49 -16.86 -34.29
CA PRO A 452 -15.62 -17.91 -35.30
C PRO A 452 -14.30 -18.67 -35.37
N ALA A 453 -14.39 -20.01 -35.34
CA ALA A 453 -13.23 -20.87 -35.58
C ALA A 453 -12.59 -20.43 -36.90
N ARG A 454 -11.46 -19.74 -36.80
CA ARG A 454 -10.92 -18.95 -37.91
C ARG A 454 -10.57 -19.87 -39.06
N ARG A 455 -11.26 -19.67 -40.19
CA ARG A 455 -11.08 -20.43 -41.42
C ARG A 455 -9.73 -20.03 -42.02
N VAL A 456 -8.83 -21.01 -42.16
CA VAL A 456 -7.51 -20.87 -42.79
C VAL A 456 -7.69 -20.43 -44.24
N VAL A 457 -7.17 -19.27 -44.61
CA VAL A 457 -7.01 -18.83 -46.00
C VAL A 457 -5.53 -18.96 -46.33
N GLU A 458 -5.22 -19.71 -47.39
CA GLU A 458 -3.86 -20.01 -47.85
C GLU A 458 -3.14 -18.75 -48.33
N GLY A 459 -2.26 -18.23 -47.48
CA GLY A 459 -1.30 -17.17 -47.76
C GLY A 459 -0.43 -16.99 -46.52
N VAL A 460 0.79 -17.52 -46.53
CA VAL A 460 1.63 -17.74 -45.35
C VAL A 460 2.16 -16.41 -44.77
N ILE A 461 1.33 -15.74 -43.98
CA ILE A 461 1.77 -14.89 -42.88
C ILE A 461 1.62 -15.75 -41.63
N VAL A 462 2.73 -16.28 -41.12
CA VAL A 462 2.73 -16.99 -39.84
C VAL A 462 2.59 -15.94 -38.75
N GLN A 463 1.35 -15.53 -38.47
CA GLN A 463 1.07 -14.58 -37.41
C GLN A 463 1.07 -15.35 -36.07
N HIS A 464 2.23 -15.41 -35.43
CA HIS A 464 2.35 -15.97 -34.09
C HIS A 464 1.79 -14.98 -33.06
N ALA A 465 0.48 -14.99 -32.84
CA ALA A 465 -0.10 -14.48 -31.58
C ALA A 465 0.20 -15.45 -30.42
N GLY A 466 1.42 -16.02 -30.42
CA GLY A 466 1.77 -17.23 -29.69
C GLY A 466 2.54 -16.85 -28.44
N VAL A 467 1.87 -16.89 -27.31
CA VAL A 467 2.55 -16.97 -26.01
C VAL A 467 3.44 -18.21 -26.03
N THR A 468 4.71 -18.07 -25.70
CA THR A 468 5.65 -19.20 -25.59
C THR A 468 6.16 -19.36 -24.17
N GLU A 469 6.38 -20.62 -23.79
CA GLU A 469 6.92 -20.96 -22.48
C GLU A 469 8.45 -20.98 -22.52
N GLY A 470 9.09 -20.18 -21.67
CA GLY A 470 10.50 -20.30 -21.32
C GLY A 470 11.46 -19.70 -22.34
N SER A 471 10.97 -18.99 -23.34
CA SER A 471 11.74 -18.21 -24.31
C SER A 471 10.83 -17.23 -25.03
N ALA A 472 11.40 -16.21 -25.67
CA ALA A 472 10.67 -15.40 -26.64
C ALA A 472 10.15 -16.27 -27.80
N PRO A 473 9.00 -15.94 -28.43
CA PRO A 473 8.41 -16.75 -29.50
C PRO A 473 9.36 -16.99 -30.68
N SER A 474 10.13 -15.98 -31.06
CA SER A 474 11.15 -16.05 -32.13
C SER A 474 12.27 -17.06 -31.84
N ASN A 475 12.48 -17.43 -30.57
CA ASN A 475 13.54 -18.33 -30.12
C ASN A 475 13.02 -19.72 -29.71
N ALA A 476 11.70 -19.95 -29.74
CA ALA A 476 11.09 -21.15 -29.19
C ALA A 476 11.52 -22.46 -29.87
N THR A 477 11.92 -22.40 -31.14
CA THR A 477 12.40 -23.54 -31.92
C THR A 477 13.93 -23.63 -32.01
N HIS A 478 14.66 -22.72 -31.35
CA HIS A 478 16.12 -22.72 -31.39
C HIS A 478 16.67 -23.97 -30.68
N PRO A 479 17.57 -24.76 -31.29
CA PRO A 479 17.99 -26.06 -30.74
C PRO A 479 18.63 -25.94 -29.35
N ASP A 480 19.42 -24.89 -29.10
CA ASP A 480 20.03 -24.64 -27.79
C ASP A 480 19.00 -24.25 -26.72
N VAL A 481 17.92 -23.55 -27.11
CA VAL A 481 16.82 -23.18 -26.20
C VAL A 481 16.04 -24.43 -25.82
N THR A 482 15.67 -25.27 -26.79
CA THR A 482 14.99 -26.54 -26.54
C THR A 482 15.81 -27.43 -25.61
N ALA A 483 17.11 -27.59 -25.85
CA ALA A 483 17.99 -28.39 -25.01
C ALA A 483 18.13 -27.82 -23.59
N ALA A 484 18.22 -26.50 -23.44
CA ALA A 484 18.29 -25.85 -22.13
C ALA A 484 16.98 -26.00 -21.35
N ARG A 485 15.83 -25.85 -22.02
CA ARG A 485 14.50 -26.08 -21.41
C ARG A 485 14.33 -27.52 -20.93
N GLU A 486 14.81 -28.49 -21.69
CA GLU A 486 14.82 -29.90 -21.27
C GLU A 486 15.68 -30.12 -20.01
N ALA A 487 16.86 -29.49 -19.94
CA ALA A 487 17.72 -29.55 -18.77
C ALA A 487 17.09 -28.88 -17.52
N LEU A 488 16.25 -27.87 -17.73
CA LEU A 488 15.54 -27.12 -16.69
C LEU A 488 14.16 -27.68 -16.35
N ALA A 489 13.76 -28.81 -16.93
CA ALA A 489 12.45 -29.41 -16.71
C ALA A 489 12.12 -29.61 -15.22
N GLY A 490 10.88 -29.25 -14.85
CA GLY A 490 10.39 -29.29 -13.47
C GLY A 490 10.60 -27.99 -12.67
N LEU A 491 11.23 -26.96 -13.25
CA LEU A 491 11.22 -25.60 -12.71
C LEU A 491 10.09 -24.79 -13.35
N ALA A 492 9.62 -23.75 -12.65
CA ALA A 492 8.59 -22.85 -13.17
C ALA A 492 9.07 -22.12 -14.43
N VAL A 493 8.26 -22.14 -15.49
CA VAL A 493 8.59 -21.61 -16.81
C VAL A 493 7.83 -20.30 -17.03
N ALA A 494 8.52 -19.24 -17.41
CA ALA A 494 7.87 -17.97 -17.72
C ALA A 494 7.07 -18.06 -19.03
N ARG A 495 5.85 -17.53 -19.06
CA ARG A 495 5.01 -17.44 -20.27
C ARG A 495 5.18 -16.03 -20.87
N LEU A 496 5.70 -15.96 -22.09
CA LEU A 496 6.15 -14.71 -22.71
C LEU A 496 5.41 -14.45 -24.02
N THR A 497 5.09 -13.18 -24.27
CA THR A 497 4.57 -12.71 -25.55
C THR A 497 5.72 -12.31 -26.48
N GLU A 498 5.42 -12.01 -27.76
CA GLU A 498 6.43 -11.51 -28.70
C GLU A 498 6.95 -10.10 -28.33
N HIS A 499 6.17 -9.36 -27.54
CA HIS A 499 6.46 -7.98 -27.15
C HIS A 499 6.89 -7.84 -25.68
N HIS A 500 7.21 -8.96 -25.01
CA HIS A 500 7.60 -8.94 -23.61
C HIS A 500 8.93 -8.20 -23.43
N ASP A 501 8.89 -7.04 -22.80
CA ASP A 501 10.06 -6.26 -22.40
C ASP A 501 10.45 -6.62 -20.96
N VAL A 502 11.55 -7.37 -20.81
CA VAL A 502 12.01 -7.84 -19.50
C VAL A 502 12.63 -6.74 -18.63
N ASP A 503 12.91 -5.56 -19.19
CA ASP A 503 13.40 -4.40 -18.45
C ASP A 503 12.25 -3.46 -18.05
N ALA A 504 11.13 -3.50 -18.78
CA ALA A 504 9.95 -2.68 -18.55
C ALA A 504 8.64 -3.47 -18.79
N PRO A 505 8.31 -4.47 -17.95
CA PRO A 505 7.13 -5.29 -18.13
C PRO A 505 5.85 -4.44 -18.05
N THR A 506 4.89 -4.76 -18.90
CA THR A 506 3.55 -4.14 -18.87
C THR A 506 2.75 -4.62 -17.67
N GLU A 507 1.63 -3.97 -17.36
CA GLU A 507 0.77 -4.33 -16.23
C GLU A 507 0.26 -5.79 -16.33
N ASP A 508 -0.12 -6.22 -17.53
CA ASP A 508 -0.56 -7.60 -17.79
C ASP A 508 0.57 -8.64 -17.61
N GLU A 509 1.82 -8.21 -17.73
CA GLU A 509 3.01 -9.05 -17.60
C GLU A 509 3.53 -9.14 -16.16
N GLN A 510 2.97 -8.36 -15.22
CA GLN A 510 3.37 -8.40 -13.81
C GLN A 510 3.06 -9.73 -13.13
N THR A 511 2.26 -10.59 -13.74
CA THR A 511 1.99 -11.96 -13.26
C THR A 511 3.01 -12.99 -13.75
N VAL A 512 3.88 -12.63 -14.70
CA VAL A 512 4.86 -13.55 -15.29
C VAL A 512 5.93 -13.90 -14.27
N ARG A 513 6.14 -15.21 -14.05
CA ARG A 513 7.10 -15.78 -13.11
C ARG A 513 7.79 -17.00 -13.71
N GLY A 514 9.07 -17.19 -13.38
CA GLY A 514 9.85 -18.38 -13.77
C GLY A 514 11.01 -18.08 -14.69
N TYR A 515 11.63 -19.11 -15.25
CA TYR A 515 12.83 -18.92 -16.07
C TYR A 515 12.52 -18.57 -17.54
N MET A 516 13.42 -17.82 -18.16
CA MET A 516 13.46 -17.51 -19.59
C MET A 516 14.84 -17.86 -20.16
N VAL A 517 14.89 -18.52 -21.31
CA VAL A 517 16.11 -18.88 -22.03
C VAL A 517 16.24 -18.06 -23.31
N GLU A 518 17.39 -17.44 -23.50
CA GLU A 518 17.75 -16.69 -24.71
C GLU A 518 19.01 -17.32 -25.35
N PRO A 519 19.00 -17.66 -26.65
CA PRO A 519 20.18 -18.22 -27.31
C PRO A 519 21.25 -17.14 -27.49
N ARG A 520 22.52 -17.52 -27.30
CA ARG A 520 23.69 -16.65 -27.53
C ARG A 520 24.59 -17.14 -28.67
N GLY A 521 24.14 -18.18 -29.39
CA GLY A 521 24.91 -18.84 -30.45
C GLY A 521 26.01 -19.76 -29.89
N GLY A 522 26.63 -20.56 -30.76
CA GLY A 522 27.77 -21.40 -30.39
C GLY A 522 27.48 -22.41 -29.26
N ARG A 523 26.25 -22.95 -29.19
CA ARG A 523 25.78 -23.85 -28.11
C ARG A 523 25.71 -23.19 -26.73
N ARG A 524 25.68 -21.85 -26.68
CA ARG A 524 25.59 -21.04 -25.47
C ARG A 524 24.19 -20.43 -25.34
N VAL A 525 23.69 -20.38 -24.12
CA VAL A 525 22.43 -19.73 -23.75
C VAL A 525 22.65 -18.78 -22.56
N ALA A 526 21.79 -17.77 -22.45
CA ALA A 526 21.60 -16.99 -21.24
C ALA A 526 20.25 -17.40 -20.63
N VAL A 527 20.25 -17.78 -19.35
CA VAL A 527 19.03 -18.15 -18.63
C VAL A 527 18.76 -17.12 -17.54
N TYR A 528 17.62 -16.46 -17.65
CA TYR A 528 17.13 -15.45 -16.73
C TYR A 528 16.08 -16.07 -15.80
N TRP A 529 15.91 -15.49 -14.61
CA TRP A 529 14.72 -15.68 -13.80
C TRP A 529 13.90 -14.40 -13.85
N LEU A 530 12.59 -14.52 -14.05
CA LEU A 530 11.66 -13.41 -14.13
C LEU A 530 10.77 -13.38 -12.89
N GLU A 531 10.71 -12.21 -12.27
CA GLU A 531 9.81 -11.85 -11.19
C GLU A 531 9.12 -10.53 -11.56
N GLY A 532 7.80 -10.50 -11.60
CA GLY A 532 7.03 -9.35 -12.05
C GLY A 532 7.10 -9.14 -13.56
N GLY A 533 7.46 -10.18 -14.33
CA GLY A 533 7.85 -10.03 -15.73
C GLY A 533 9.24 -9.40 -15.94
N ALA A 534 9.90 -8.93 -14.88
CA ALA A 534 11.23 -8.31 -14.95
C ALA A 534 12.36 -9.29 -14.64
N THR A 535 13.54 -9.06 -15.20
CA THR A 535 14.73 -9.83 -14.79
C THR A 535 15.13 -9.51 -13.36
N ILE A 536 15.46 -10.55 -12.57
CA ILE A 536 16.03 -10.36 -11.24
C ILE A 536 17.56 -10.44 -11.27
N ARG A 537 18.21 -9.70 -10.38
CA ARG A 537 19.64 -9.84 -10.14
C ARG A 537 19.88 -10.86 -9.03
N ARG A 538 21.07 -11.45 -9.03
CA ARG A 538 21.48 -12.37 -7.96
C ARG A 538 21.56 -11.70 -6.58
N ASP A 539 21.89 -10.41 -6.53
CA ASP A 539 21.93 -9.63 -5.29
C ASP A 539 20.56 -9.07 -4.87
N THR A 540 19.49 -9.31 -5.64
CA THR A 540 18.13 -8.99 -5.21
C THR A 540 17.75 -9.87 -4.01
N PRO A 541 17.37 -9.27 -2.86
CA PRO A 541 16.96 -10.02 -1.68
C PRO A 541 15.89 -11.06 -2.01
N TYR A 542 15.96 -12.22 -1.36
CA TYR A 542 15.03 -13.36 -1.50
C TYR A 542 15.04 -14.09 -2.85
N HIS A 543 15.48 -13.47 -3.93
CA HIS A 543 15.40 -14.04 -5.28
C HIS A 543 16.75 -14.51 -5.85
N GLY A 544 17.88 -14.09 -5.27
CA GLY A 544 19.22 -14.58 -5.61
C GLY A 544 19.38 -16.10 -5.71
N PRO A 545 18.82 -16.90 -4.78
CA PRO A 545 18.88 -18.36 -4.84
C PRO A 545 18.25 -18.98 -6.09
N ALA A 546 17.36 -18.28 -6.80
CA ALA A 546 16.75 -18.78 -8.02
C ALA A 546 17.79 -18.95 -9.15
N LEU A 547 18.70 -17.98 -9.32
CA LEU A 547 19.80 -18.08 -10.29
C LEU A 547 20.80 -19.18 -9.92
N ASP A 548 21.07 -19.37 -8.63
CA ASP A 548 21.92 -20.47 -8.14
C ASP A 548 21.25 -21.84 -8.41
N CYS A 549 19.92 -21.94 -8.25
CA CYS A 549 19.15 -23.14 -8.59
C CYS A 549 19.20 -23.45 -10.09
N LEU A 550 19.06 -22.44 -10.95
CA LEU A 550 19.18 -22.60 -12.41
C LEU A 550 20.58 -23.10 -12.80
N ALA A 551 21.63 -22.48 -12.26
CA ALA A 551 23.00 -22.89 -12.51
C ALA A 551 23.27 -24.32 -12.02
N HIS A 552 22.83 -24.65 -10.80
CA HIS A 552 22.94 -26.00 -10.25
C HIS A 552 22.22 -27.04 -11.13
N ARG A 553 20.99 -26.75 -11.57
CA ARG A 553 20.21 -27.65 -12.41
C ARG A 553 20.90 -27.89 -13.75
N LEU A 554 21.39 -26.85 -14.42
CA LEU A 554 22.13 -26.96 -15.68
C LEU A 554 23.40 -27.80 -15.50
N ASN A 555 24.21 -27.51 -14.48
CA ASN A 555 25.42 -28.28 -14.18
C ASN A 555 25.12 -29.75 -13.88
N SER A 556 24.06 -30.04 -13.12
CA SER A 556 23.64 -31.42 -12.82
C SER A 556 23.23 -32.22 -14.06
N ARG A 557 22.88 -31.55 -15.17
CA ARG A 557 22.52 -32.13 -16.46
C ARG A 557 23.65 -32.05 -17.50
N GLY A 558 24.88 -31.83 -17.05
CA GLY A 558 26.08 -31.86 -17.90
C GLY A 558 26.31 -30.61 -18.73
N TRP A 559 25.62 -29.50 -18.44
CA TRP A 559 25.98 -28.20 -19.00
C TRP A 559 27.13 -27.60 -18.20
N ASN A 560 27.93 -26.74 -18.84
CA ASN A 560 28.88 -25.90 -18.13
C ASN A 560 28.25 -24.52 -17.90
N THR A 561 28.42 -23.95 -16.72
CA THR A 561 27.94 -22.60 -16.40
C THR A 561 29.09 -21.66 -16.06
N GLU A 562 29.01 -20.39 -16.46
CA GLU A 562 29.97 -19.38 -15.98
C GLU A 562 29.76 -19.12 -14.47
N PRO A 563 30.83 -18.82 -13.70
CA PRO A 563 30.70 -18.44 -12.30
C PRO A 563 29.83 -17.20 -12.13
N LEU A 564 28.77 -17.32 -11.33
CA LEU A 564 27.87 -16.20 -11.03
C LEU A 564 28.55 -15.17 -10.12
N ARG A 565 28.39 -13.88 -10.46
CA ARG A 565 28.78 -12.74 -9.60
C ARG A 565 27.54 -12.24 -8.85
N ALA A 566 27.75 -11.43 -7.81
CA ALA A 566 26.64 -10.82 -7.08
C ALA A 566 25.73 -9.98 -8.01
N SER A 567 26.32 -9.31 -9.00
CA SER A 567 25.59 -8.47 -9.96
C SER A 567 25.08 -9.23 -11.20
N SER A 568 25.09 -10.57 -11.19
CA SER A 568 24.65 -11.35 -12.36
C SER A 568 23.13 -11.25 -12.53
N LEU A 569 22.68 -10.92 -13.75
CA LEU A 569 21.27 -10.93 -14.18
C LEU A 569 20.80 -12.28 -14.75
N CYS A 570 21.75 -13.11 -15.18
CA CYS A 570 21.47 -14.40 -15.80
C CYS A 570 22.58 -15.40 -15.52
N VAL A 571 22.27 -16.67 -15.78
CA VAL A 571 23.22 -17.77 -15.88
C VAL A 571 23.62 -17.94 -17.34
N PHE A 572 24.90 -17.71 -17.65
CA PHE A 572 25.44 -18.13 -18.94
C PHE A 572 25.82 -19.61 -18.87
N ALA A 573 25.29 -20.40 -19.80
CA ALA A 573 25.54 -21.83 -19.87
C ALA A 573 25.83 -22.29 -21.29
N TRP A 574 26.64 -23.34 -21.46
CA TRP A 574 26.90 -23.95 -22.75
C TRP A 574 26.99 -25.47 -22.65
N ARG A 575 26.60 -26.15 -23.72
CA ARG A 575 26.76 -27.60 -23.84
C ARG A 575 28.22 -27.93 -24.15
N PRO A 576 28.82 -28.94 -23.50
CA PRO A 576 30.08 -29.50 -23.97
C PRO A 576 29.95 -30.00 -25.42
N ALA A 577 31.05 -29.95 -26.15
CA ALA A 577 31.14 -30.24 -27.59
C ALA A 577 30.72 -31.66 -27.94
#